data_AF-A0A926U8Q4-F1
#
_entry.id   AF-A0A926U8Q4-F1
#
_cell.length_a   1.000
_cell.length_b   1.000
_cell.length_c   1.000
_cell.angle_alpha   90.00
_cell.angle_beta   90.00
_cell.angle_gamma   90.00
#
_symmetry.space_group_name_H-M   'P 1'
#
loop_
_entity.id
_entity.type
_entity.pdbx_description
1 polymer ?
#
loop_
_entity_poly.entity_id
_entity_poly.type
_entity_poly.pdbx_seq_one_letter_code
_entity_poly.pdbx_strand_id
1 'polypeptide(L)'
;MLFSSTNLPYWIFLGMGLLLFAVVIFTGGGDQDLDADADLDADADLEGSDGFGGTAFLGLLGVGKAPLLLLLATDFSLWGVFGWVLNTWVSKSLAELAEFGPVRLGVFVASLLSALCLGGLMARPVGAALASFGEDPSEARLVGRSGTVGSAVIPVFGTGKIGQVDVIDAHLNRVTLSAVTPEWATCMPKRGNPILIIDRQIVSPERSLYFVVLKDSVDQDRWQSVMPETNSSR
;
A
#
# COMPACT_ATOMS: atom_id res chain seq x y z
N MET A 1 34.35 -14.83 -21.22
CA MET A 1 33.00 -15.17 -21.74
C MET A 1 31.85 -14.76 -20.80
N LEU A 2 32.06 -14.66 -19.48
CA LEU A 2 31.07 -14.10 -18.54
C LEU A 2 31.18 -12.56 -18.41
N PHE A 3 32.41 -12.06 -18.33
CA PHE A 3 32.74 -10.62 -18.26
C PHE A 3 33.15 -10.06 -19.63
N SER A 4 32.31 -10.22 -20.66
CA SER A 4 32.49 -9.49 -21.92
C SER A 4 31.74 -8.15 -21.87
N SER A 5 32.25 -7.14 -22.57
CA SER A 5 31.56 -5.85 -22.74
C SER A 5 30.16 -6.01 -23.34
N THR A 6 29.91 -7.09 -24.09
CA THR A 6 28.60 -7.45 -24.63
C THR A 6 27.55 -7.72 -23.55
N ASN A 7 27.96 -8.18 -22.37
CA ASN A 7 27.03 -8.44 -21.27
C ASN A 7 26.78 -7.20 -20.40
N LEU A 8 27.52 -6.11 -20.62
CA LEU A 8 27.51 -4.92 -19.76
C LEU A 8 26.12 -4.30 -19.59
N PRO A 9 25.27 -4.17 -20.63
CA PRO A 9 23.91 -3.64 -20.46
C PRO A 9 23.08 -4.46 -19.46
N TYR A 10 23.18 -5.79 -19.51
CA TYR A 10 22.42 -6.67 -18.62
C TYR A 10 22.90 -6.58 -17.16
N TRP A 11 24.19 -6.40 -16.95
CA TRP A 11 24.75 -6.14 -15.62
C TRP A 11 24.31 -4.79 -15.06
N ILE A 12 24.16 -3.76 -15.89
CA ILE A 12 23.59 -2.47 -15.47
C ILE A 12 22.15 -2.66 -14.99
N PHE A 13 21.30 -3.34 -15.76
CA PHE A 13 19.91 -3.59 -15.36
C PHE A 13 19.81 -4.44 -14.10
N LEU A 14 20.64 -5.47 -13.98
CA LEU A 14 20.70 -6.30 -12.77
C LEU A 14 21.12 -5.47 -11.55
N GLY A 15 22.16 -4.66 -11.68
CA GLY A 15 22.66 -3.78 -10.62
C GLY A 15 21.63 -2.72 -10.22
N MET A 16 20.92 -2.15 -11.20
CA MET A 16 19.83 -1.21 -10.97
C MET A 16 18.70 -1.86 -10.17
N GLY A 17 18.24 -3.06 -10.56
CA GLY A 17 17.21 -3.78 -9.81
C GLY A 17 17.63 -4.08 -8.37
N LEU A 18 18.87 -4.54 -8.16
CA LEU A 18 19.43 -4.77 -6.82
C LEU A 18 19.49 -3.49 -5.98
N LEU A 19 19.89 -2.37 -6.59
CA LEU A 19 19.93 -1.06 -5.92
C LEU A 19 18.53 -0.64 -5.48
N LEU A 20 17.53 -0.79 -6.35
CA LEU A 20 16.14 -0.47 -6.00
C LEU A 20 15.62 -1.36 -4.86
N PHE A 21 15.95 -2.65 -4.84
CA PHE A 21 15.66 -3.51 -3.69
C PHE A 21 16.33 -3.02 -2.41
N ALA A 22 17.61 -2.64 -2.48
CA ALA A 22 18.33 -2.09 -1.33
C ALA A 22 17.65 -0.83 -0.80
N VAL A 23 17.24 0.09 -1.69
CA VAL A 23 16.48 1.29 -1.30
C VAL A 23 15.22 0.90 -0.55
N VAL A 24 14.37 0.02 -1.10
CA VAL A 24 13.12 -0.40 -0.44
C VAL A 24 13.36 -1.06 0.93
N ILE A 25 14.42 -1.87 1.06
CA ILE A 25 14.78 -2.52 2.32
C ILE A 25 15.24 -1.49 3.35
N PHE A 26 16.08 -0.53 2.96
CA PHE A 26 16.61 0.49 3.87
C PHE A 26 15.59 1.58 4.22
N THR A 27 14.64 1.90 3.33
CA THR A 27 13.61 2.91 3.57
C THR A 27 12.38 2.34 4.28
N GLY A 28 12.26 1.02 4.45
CA GLY A 28 11.10 0.37 5.03
C GLY A 28 9.92 0.36 4.05
N GLY A 29 9.63 -0.79 3.46
CA GLY A 29 8.61 -0.97 2.40
C GLY A 29 7.14 -0.81 2.81
N GLY A 30 6.85 -0.04 3.85
CA GLY A 30 5.49 0.22 4.36
C GLY A 30 5.55 0.99 5.67
N ASP A 31 4.78 2.08 5.72
CA ASP A 31 4.31 2.76 6.93
C ASP A 31 5.36 3.38 7.86
N GLN A 32 6.34 4.07 7.30
CA GLN A 32 6.80 5.27 8.00
C GLN A 32 6.03 6.44 7.40
N ASP A 33 5.01 6.89 8.14
CA ASP A 33 4.56 8.28 8.12
C ASP A 33 5.80 9.14 8.38
N LEU A 34 6.55 9.39 7.31
CA LEU A 34 7.41 10.54 7.22
C LEU A 34 6.46 11.72 7.07
N ASP A 35 5.86 12.13 8.20
CA ASP A 35 5.53 13.52 8.53
C ASP A 35 6.84 14.34 8.54
N ALA A 36 7.63 14.22 7.49
CA ALA A 36 8.59 15.22 7.12
C ALA A 36 7.77 16.23 6.32
N ASP A 37 7.21 17.19 7.05
CA ASP A 37 6.96 18.55 6.59
C ASP A 37 8.28 19.16 6.06
N ALA A 38 8.85 18.53 5.04
CA ALA A 38 9.83 19.14 4.18
C ALA A 38 9.01 19.96 3.19
N ASP A 39 8.61 21.14 3.66
CA ASP A 39 8.40 22.33 2.83
C ASP A 39 9.64 22.50 1.94
N LEU A 40 9.71 21.72 0.87
CA LEU A 40 10.52 22.01 -0.30
C LEU A 40 9.61 22.74 -1.27
N ASP A 41 9.19 23.95 -0.87
CA ASP A 41 9.02 25.08 -1.78
C ASP A 41 10.37 25.32 -2.45
N ALA A 42 10.68 24.47 -3.41
CA ALA A 42 11.67 24.76 -4.43
C ALA A 42 10.89 25.27 -5.64
N ASP A 43 10.53 26.55 -5.57
CA ASP A 43 10.40 27.40 -6.74
C ASP A 43 11.71 27.31 -7.53
N ALA A 44 11.81 26.28 -8.36
CA ALA A 44 12.87 26.11 -9.33
C ALA A 44 12.27 26.41 -10.71
N ASP A 45 12.09 27.71 -10.96
CA ASP A 45 12.14 28.25 -12.31
C ASP A 45 13.45 27.77 -12.95
N LEU A 46 13.35 26.73 -13.77
CA LEU A 46 14.46 26.20 -14.57
C LEU A 46 14.15 26.36 -16.06
N GLU A 47 14.30 27.60 -16.52
CA GLU A 47 14.86 27.83 -17.85
C GLU A 47 16.34 27.40 -17.82
N GLY A 48 16.71 26.42 -18.66
CA GLY A 48 18.11 26.23 -19.08
C GLY A 48 18.81 24.93 -18.67
N SER A 49 18.93 24.03 -19.65
CA SER A 49 20.03 23.07 -19.92
C SER A 49 20.61 22.18 -18.81
N ASP A 50 20.55 20.87 -19.06
CA ASP A 50 21.55 19.84 -18.71
C ASP A 50 21.91 19.60 -17.24
N GLY A 51 20.91 19.23 -16.44
CA GLY A 51 21.16 18.62 -15.13
C GLY A 51 19.98 17.82 -14.62
N PHE A 52 19.93 16.52 -14.94
CA PHE A 52 18.94 15.61 -14.36
C PHE A 52 19.27 15.39 -12.88
N GLY A 53 18.72 16.24 -12.01
CA GLY A 53 18.98 16.26 -10.58
C GLY A 53 18.45 15.01 -9.87
N GLY A 54 19.32 14.34 -9.11
CA GLY A 54 19.00 13.10 -8.38
C GLY A 54 17.87 13.22 -7.35
N THR A 55 17.46 14.45 -6.99
CA THR A 55 16.33 14.72 -6.08
C THR A 55 14.98 14.68 -6.80
N ALA A 56 14.90 15.11 -8.06
CA ALA A 56 13.69 14.96 -8.89
C ALA A 56 13.41 13.49 -9.24
N PHE A 57 14.48 12.68 -9.32
CA PHE A 57 14.35 11.24 -9.50
C PHE A 57 13.78 10.53 -8.27
N LEU A 58 14.04 11.03 -7.05
CA LEU A 58 13.47 10.48 -5.82
C LEU A 58 11.97 10.76 -5.69
N GLY A 59 11.50 11.92 -6.17
CA GLY A 59 10.06 12.21 -6.31
C GLY A 59 9.38 11.36 -7.38
N LEU A 60 10.05 11.10 -8.51
CA LEU A 60 9.57 10.19 -9.57
C LEU A 60 9.62 8.70 -9.15
N LEU A 61 10.53 8.33 -8.23
CA LEU A 61 10.67 7.00 -7.64
C LEU A 61 9.55 6.64 -6.65
N GLY A 62 8.61 7.55 -6.39
CA GLY A 62 7.38 7.22 -5.67
C GLY A 62 7.63 6.89 -4.20
N VAL A 63 8.20 7.84 -3.46
CA VAL A 63 8.09 7.87 -2.00
C VAL A 63 6.59 7.81 -1.65
N GLY A 64 6.16 6.72 -0.99
CA GLY A 64 4.76 6.36 -0.72
C GLY A 64 4.17 5.24 -1.58
N LYS A 65 4.85 4.78 -2.64
CA LYS A 65 4.44 3.65 -3.51
C LYS A 65 5.46 2.52 -3.48
N ALA A 66 5.79 2.04 -2.28
CA ALA A 66 6.62 0.85 -2.07
C ALA A 66 6.27 -0.35 -3.01
N PRO A 67 4.98 -0.59 -3.38
CA PRO A 67 4.63 -1.65 -4.34
C PRO A 67 5.16 -1.42 -5.77
N LEU A 68 5.19 -0.17 -6.24
CA LEU A 68 5.59 0.16 -7.62
C LEU A 68 7.10 0.06 -7.77
N LEU A 69 7.84 0.53 -6.77
CA LEU A 69 9.30 0.47 -6.73
C LEU A 69 9.79 -1.00 -6.66
N LEU A 70 9.11 -1.84 -5.88
CA LEU A 70 9.36 -3.28 -5.81
C LEU A 70 9.09 -3.98 -7.15
N LEU A 71 8.01 -3.61 -7.84
CA LEU A 71 7.68 -4.13 -9.16
C LEU A 71 8.77 -3.78 -10.18
N LEU A 72 9.17 -2.51 -10.23
CA LEU A 72 10.21 -2.04 -11.13
C LEU A 72 11.58 -2.67 -10.84
N ALA A 73 11.93 -2.86 -9.56
CA ALA A 73 13.12 -3.58 -9.14
C ALA A 73 13.11 -5.02 -9.67
N THR A 74 11.96 -5.70 -9.54
CA THR A 74 11.75 -7.07 -10.03
C THR A 74 11.90 -7.14 -11.55
N ASP A 75 11.32 -6.20 -12.29
CA ASP A 75 11.38 -6.16 -13.75
C ASP A 75 12.82 -5.92 -14.26
N PHE A 76 13.56 -4.99 -13.66
CA PHE A 76 14.97 -4.76 -14.02
C PHE A 76 15.88 -5.94 -13.65
N SER A 77 15.66 -6.56 -12.50
CA SER A 77 16.39 -7.78 -12.12
C SER A 77 16.09 -8.94 -13.07
N LEU A 78 14.82 -9.18 -13.41
CA LEU A 78 14.43 -10.21 -14.38
C LEU A 78 15.07 -9.94 -15.74
N TRP A 79 15.00 -8.70 -16.23
CA TRP A 79 15.54 -8.34 -17.52
C TRP A 79 17.06 -8.52 -17.57
N GLY A 80 17.78 -8.11 -16.51
CA GLY A 80 19.21 -8.34 -16.38
C GLY A 80 19.57 -9.83 -16.42
N VAL A 81 18.88 -10.67 -15.65
CA VAL A 81 19.15 -12.12 -15.61
C VAL A 81 18.78 -12.79 -16.93
N PHE A 82 17.58 -12.57 -17.45
CA PHE A 82 17.11 -13.20 -18.69
C PHE A 82 17.93 -12.74 -19.89
N GLY A 83 18.23 -11.45 -19.99
CA GLY A 83 19.05 -10.90 -21.06
C GLY A 83 20.47 -11.46 -21.04
N TRP A 84 21.07 -11.61 -19.86
CA TRP A 84 22.37 -12.26 -19.71
C TRP A 84 22.34 -13.74 -20.09
N VAL A 85 21.35 -14.50 -19.62
CA VAL A 85 21.21 -15.94 -19.94
C VAL A 85 20.96 -16.14 -21.44
N LEU A 86 20.05 -15.37 -22.05
CA LEU A 86 19.78 -15.45 -23.48
C LEU A 86 21.00 -15.04 -24.31
N ASN A 87 21.69 -13.95 -23.93
CA ASN A 87 22.87 -13.48 -24.66
C ASN A 87 24.01 -14.50 -24.61
N THR A 88 24.24 -15.14 -23.46
CA THR A 88 25.26 -16.20 -23.32
C THR A 88 24.86 -17.48 -24.05
N TRP A 89 23.57 -17.83 -24.07
CA TRP A 89 23.07 -18.99 -24.79
C TRP A 89 23.13 -18.83 -26.32
N VAL A 90 22.72 -17.67 -26.84
CA VAL A 90 22.80 -17.35 -28.27
C VAL A 90 24.24 -17.23 -28.73
N SER A 91 25.10 -16.60 -27.93
CA SER A 91 26.53 -16.46 -28.24
C SER A 91 27.27 -17.81 -28.30
N LYS A 92 26.82 -18.82 -27.53
CA LYS A 92 27.35 -20.18 -27.60
C LYS A 92 26.79 -21.00 -28.76
N SER A 93 25.48 -20.87 -29.02
CA SER A 93 24.78 -21.71 -30.00
C SER A 93 24.94 -21.20 -31.43
N LEU A 94 25.16 -19.90 -31.59
CA LEU A 94 25.17 -19.21 -32.88
C LEU A 94 26.40 -18.29 -32.98
N ALA A 95 27.58 -18.83 -32.66
CA ALA A 95 28.83 -18.07 -32.50
C ALA A 95 29.16 -17.16 -33.69
N GLU A 96 28.90 -17.59 -34.94
CA GLU A 96 29.15 -16.79 -36.15
C GLU A 96 28.10 -15.69 -36.38
N LEU A 97 26.86 -15.90 -35.95
CA LEU A 97 25.76 -14.95 -36.16
C LEU A 97 25.55 -13.98 -34.99
N ALA A 98 26.05 -14.33 -33.80
CA ALA A 98 25.92 -13.54 -32.57
C ALA A 98 26.82 -12.28 -32.56
N GLU A 99 27.78 -12.17 -33.47
CA GLU A 99 28.59 -10.96 -33.64
C GLU A 99 27.89 -9.87 -34.46
N PHE A 100 26.85 -10.21 -35.24
CA PHE A 100 26.08 -9.23 -35.99
C PHE A 100 25.21 -8.40 -35.02
N GLY A 101 25.39 -7.07 -35.07
CA GLY A 101 24.65 -6.10 -34.26
C GLY A 101 23.12 -6.30 -34.19
N PRO A 102 22.42 -6.64 -35.29
CA PRO A 102 20.98 -6.88 -35.27
C PRO A 102 20.55 -8.07 -34.42
N VAL A 103 21.35 -9.14 -34.37
CA VAL A 103 21.05 -10.33 -33.56
C VAL A 103 21.10 -9.99 -32.07
N ARG A 104 22.07 -9.16 -31.67
CA ARG A 104 22.20 -8.68 -30.28
C ARG A 104 21.04 -7.77 -29.88
N LEU A 105 20.62 -6.86 -30.77
CA LEU A 105 19.43 -6.05 -30.56
C LEU A 105 18.18 -6.93 -30.45
N GLY A 106 18.07 -7.96 -31.28
CA GLY A 106 17.00 -8.95 -31.22
C GLY A 106 16.96 -9.67 -29.88
N VAL A 107 18.10 -10.13 -29.36
CA VAL A 107 18.20 -10.76 -28.02
C VAL A 107 17.83 -9.77 -26.92
N PHE A 108 18.27 -8.52 -27.02
CA PHE A 108 17.93 -7.47 -26.05
C PHE A 108 16.41 -7.23 -25.99
N VAL A 109 15.76 -7.05 -27.14
CA VAL A 109 14.30 -6.84 -27.23
C VAL A 109 13.55 -8.10 -26.81
N ALA A 110 13.98 -9.29 -27.23
CA ALA A 110 13.35 -10.55 -26.84
C ALA A 110 13.42 -10.79 -25.33
N SER A 111 14.55 -10.45 -24.70
CA SER A 111 14.71 -10.52 -23.25
C SER A 111 13.83 -9.51 -22.52
N LEU A 112 13.65 -8.31 -23.06
CA LEU A 112 12.74 -7.30 -22.52
C LEU A 112 11.29 -7.78 -22.57
N LEU A 113 10.83 -8.26 -23.72
CA LEU A 113 9.47 -8.79 -23.88
C LEU A 113 9.22 -9.98 -22.97
N SER A 114 10.20 -10.87 -22.83
CA SER A 114 10.12 -12.01 -21.92
C SER A 114 10.03 -11.54 -20.46
N ALA A 115 10.89 -10.61 -20.06
CA ALA A 115 10.90 -10.04 -18.71
C ALA A 115 9.59 -9.32 -18.38
N LEU A 116 9.03 -8.52 -19.29
CA LEU A 116 7.75 -7.83 -19.09
C LEU A 116 6.56 -8.79 -19.02
N CYS A 117 6.56 -9.85 -19.84
CA CYS A 117 5.49 -10.85 -19.83
C CYS A 117 5.51 -11.67 -18.53
N LEU A 118 6.70 -12.14 -18.10
CA LEU A 118 6.90 -12.87 -16.85
C LEU A 118 6.71 -11.98 -15.62
N GLY A 119 7.22 -10.74 -15.67
CA GLY A 119 7.05 -9.73 -14.63
C GLY A 119 5.58 -9.39 -14.42
N GLY A 120 4.82 -9.15 -15.50
CA GLY A 120 3.38 -8.91 -15.43
C GLY A 120 2.57 -10.09 -14.88
N LEU A 121 3.00 -11.33 -15.13
CA LEU A 121 2.39 -12.52 -14.52
C LEU A 121 2.66 -12.60 -13.01
N MET A 122 3.86 -12.21 -12.56
CA MET A 122 4.24 -12.19 -11.15
C MET A 122 3.68 -10.97 -10.40
N ALA A 123 3.42 -9.87 -11.11
CA ALA A 123 2.81 -8.66 -10.56
C ALA A 123 1.38 -8.89 -10.05
N ARG A 124 0.63 -9.78 -10.71
CA ARG A 124 -0.77 -10.08 -10.36
C ARG A 124 -0.95 -10.70 -8.97
N PRO A 125 -0.26 -11.79 -8.60
CA PRO A 125 -0.38 -12.37 -7.26
C PRO A 125 0.21 -11.44 -6.19
N VAL A 126 1.29 -10.71 -6.49
CA VAL A 126 1.87 -9.73 -5.56
C VAL A 126 0.91 -8.57 -5.32
N GLY A 127 0.29 -8.04 -6.38
CA GLY A 127 -0.72 -7.01 -6.29
C GLY A 127 -1.98 -7.48 -5.55
N ALA A 128 -2.41 -8.73 -5.74
CA ALA A 128 -3.53 -9.31 -5.00
C ALA A 128 -3.21 -9.51 -3.51
N ALA A 129 -1.99 -9.95 -3.19
CA ALA A 129 -1.53 -10.06 -1.80
C ALA A 129 -1.41 -8.70 -1.13
N LEU A 130 -0.90 -7.68 -1.82
CA LEU A 130 -0.77 -6.31 -1.30
C LEU A 130 -2.12 -5.58 -1.21
N ALA A 131 -3.06 -5.85 -2.12
CA ALA A 131 -4.43 -5.36 -2.01
C ALA A 131 -5.09 -5.83 -0.72
N SER A 132 -4.81 -7.06 -0.26
CA SER A 132 -5.34 -7.55 1.02
C SER A 132 -4.78 -6.83 2.26
N PHE A 133 -3.68 -6.10 2.13
CA PHE A 133 -3.11 -5.27 3.20
C PHE A 133 -3.51 -3.79 3.09
N GLY A 134 -3.82 -3.32 1.88
CA GLY A 134 -4.26 -1.94 1.62
C GLY A 134 -5.78 -1.75 1.57
N GLU A 135 -6.57 -2.83 1.61
CA GLU A 135 -8.01 -2.73 1.79
C GLU A 135 -8.27 -2.38 3.26
N ASP A 136 -8.50 -1.09 3.52
CA ASP A 136 -9.12 -0.62 4.75
C ASP A 136 -10.33 -1.54 5.02
N PRO A 137 -10.32 -2.32 6.11
CA PRO A 137 -11.16 -3.50 6.24
C PRO A 137 -12.61 -3.08 6.25
N SER A 138 -13.29 -3.22 5.12
CA SER A 138 -14.75 -3.20 5.00
C SER A 138 -15.40 -2.22 5.98
N GLU A 139 -14.96 -0.96 5.97
CA GLU A 139 -15.42 0.06 6.93
C GLU A 139 -16.93 0.32 6.82
N ALA A 140 -17.58 -0.22 5.79
CA ALA A 140 -19.02 -0.19 5.57
C ALA A 140 -19.79 -1.32 6.29
N ARG A 141 -19.12 -2.28 6.97
CA ARG A 141 -19.78 -3.47 7.56
C ARG A 141 -19.61 -3.63 9.07
N LEU A 142 -19.06 -2.63 9.74
CA LEU A 142 -18.82 -2.64 11.19
C LEU A 142 -20.01 -2.09 11.99
N VAL A 143 -20.96 -1.41 11.34
CA VAL A 143 -22.23 -0.97 11.98
C VAL A 143 -23.05 -2.18 12.42
N GLY A 144 -23.51 -2.17 13.67
CA GLY A 144 -24.23 -3.27 14.31
C GLY A 144 -23.33 -4.34 14.93
N ARG A 145 -21.99 -4.23 14.83
CA ARG A 145 -21.07 -5.14 15.51
C ARG A 145 -20.75 -4.65 16.92
N SER A 146 -20.56 -5.62 17.82
CA SER A 146 -20.09 -5.34 19.17
C SER A 146 -18.57 -5.36 19.25
N GLY A 147 -18.00 -4.42 20.00
CA GLY A 147 -16.57 -4.32 20.28
C GLY A 147 -16.27 -4.11 21.75
N THR A 148 -15.00 -3.86 22.07
CA THR A 148 -14.53 -3.53 23.41
C THR A 148 -13.78 -2.21 23.42
N VAL A 149 -13.99 -1.38 24.44
CA VAL A 149 -13.28 -0.10 24.56
C VAL A 149 -11.79 -0.33 24.86
N GLY A 150 -10.92 0.18 23.99
CA GLY A 150 -9.47 0.17 24.18
C GLY A 150 -8.95 1.36 25.00
N SER A 151 -9.54 2.55 24.79
CA SER A 151 -9.17 3.79 25.50
C SER A 151 -9.72 3.85 26.93
N ALA A 152 -9.22 4.77 27.75
CA ALA A 152 -9.68 4.94 29.13
C ALA A 152 -11.19 5.25 29.20
N VAL A 153 -11.64 6.18 28.36
CA VAL A 153 -13.03 6.62 28.22
C VAL A 153 -13.27 6.96 26.75
N ILE A 154 -14.49 6.75 26.26
CA ILE A 154 -14.93 7.26 24.96
C ILE A 154 -15.63 8.60 25.17
N PRO A 155 -15.08 9.71 24.65
CA PRO A 155 -15.67 11.03 24.82
C PRO A 155 -16.93 11.21 23.95
N VAL A 156 -17.70 12.25 24.26
CA VAL A 156 -18.86 12.67 23.47
C VAL A 156 -18.39 13.38 22.20
N PHE A 157 -19.17 13.29 21.13
CA PHE A 157 -18.94 14.04 19.91
C PHE A 157 -18.88 15.56 20.19
N GLY A 158 -18.00 16.28 19.49
CA GLY A 158 -17.79 17.71 19.71
C GLY A 158 -16.80 18.08 20.82
N THR A 159 -16.36 17.14 21.67
CA THR A 159 -15.39 17.44 22.76
C THR A 159 -13.92 17.57 22.30
N GLY A 160 -13.65 17.44 20.99
CA GLY A 160 -12.30 17.50 20.40
C GLY A 160 -11.36 16.35 20.79
N LYS A 161 -11.88 15.33 21.49
CA LYS A 161 -11.15 14.11 21.86
C LYS A 161 -11.76 12.92 21.16
N ILE A 162 -10.95 11.92 20.87
CA ILE A 162 -11.35 10.70 20.18
C ILE A 162 -10.99 9.50 21.07
N GLY A 163 -11.89 8.53 21.17
CA GLY A 163 -11.65 7.26 21.85
C GLY A 163 -11.21 6.18 20.86
N GLN A 164 -10.66 5.07 21.38
CA GLN A 164 -10.28 3.92 20.57
C GLN A 164 -11.05 2.69 21.02
N VAL A 165 -11.53 1.92 20.05
CA VAL A 165 -12.31 0.71 20.28
C VAL A 165 -11.81 -0.42 19.42
N ASP A 166 -11.79 -1.62 19.98
CA ASP A 166 -11.39 -2.82 19.28
C ASP A 166 -12.62 -3.60 18.88
N VAL A 167 -12.77 -3.84 17.58
CA VAL A 167 -13.89 -4.59 17.01
C VAL A 167 -13.36 -5.76 16.20
N ILE A 168 -14.11 -6.85 16.21
CA ILE A 168 -13.81 -8.02 15.38
C ILE A 168 -14.64 -7.90 14.10
N ASP A 169 -13.96 -7.79 12.96
CA ASP A 169 -14.60 -7.75 11.65
C ASP A 169 -15.15 -9.14 11.23
N ALA A 170 -15.91 -9.21 10.14
CA ALA A 170 -16.45 -10.43 9.55
C ALA A 170 -15.39 -11.50 9.26
N HIS A 171 -14.14 -11.09 9.05
CA HIS A 171 -13.00 -11.97 8.81
C HIS A 171 -12.28 -12.43 10.09
N LEU A 172 -12.84 -12.17 11.27
CA LEU A 172 -12.23 -12.45 12.59
C LEU A 172 -10.94 -11.68 12.87
N ASN A 173 -10.69 -10.61 12.11
CA ASN A 173 -9.58 -9.69 12.35
C ASN A 173 -9.97 -8.69 13.44
N ARG A 174 -9.04 -8.41 14.36
CA ARG A 174 -9.21 -7.36 15.36
C ARG A 174 -8.75 -6.03 14.76
N VAL A 175 -9.68 -5.09 14.64
CA VAL A 175 -9.46 -3.76 14.08
C VAL A 175 -9.68 -2.72 15.17
N THR A 176 -8.74 -1.79 15.32
CA THR A 176 -8.87 -0.66 16.26
C THR A 176 -9.41 0.54 15.51
N LEU A 177 -10.57 1.04 15.93
CA LEU A 177 -11.29 2.12 15.29
C LEU A 177 -11.30 3.36 16.17
N SER A 178 -11.36 4.53 15.54
CA SER A 178 -11.61 5.81 16.19
C SER A 178 -13.10 5.99 16.46
N ALA A 179 -13.48 6.14 17.73
CA ALA A 179 -14.87 6.15 18.15
C ALA A 179 -15.21 7.31 19.10
N VAL A 180 -16.46 7.74 19.04
CA VAL A 180 -17.07 8.77 19.88
C VAL A 180 -18.48 8.35 20.28
N THR A 181 -18.94 8.88 21.40
CA THR A 181 -20.30 8.69 21.90
C THR A 181 -21.18 9.81 21.33
N PRO A 182 -22.39 9.53 20.81
CA PRO A 182 -23.27 10.58 20.31
C PRO A 182 -23.71 11.53 21.43
N GLU A 183 -24.12 12.76 21.08
CA GLU A 183 -24.50 13.80 22.06
C GLU A 183 -25.70 13.43 22.93
N TRP A 184 -26.57 12.55 22.43
CA TRP A 184 -27.76 12.10 23.13
C TRP A 184 -27.51 10.95 24.11
N ALA A 185 -26.35 10.30 24.05
CA ALA A 185 -26.05 9.15 24.89
C ALA A 185 -25.69 9.59 26.31
N THR A 186 -26.23 8.87 27.28
CA THR A 186 -26.15 9.22 28.71
C THR A 186 -25.01 8.47 29.39
N CYS A 187 -24.69 7.27 28.90
CA CYS A 187 -23.65 6.41 29.45
C CYS A 187 -22.33 6.63 28.70
N MET A 188 -21.26 6.97 29.43
CA MET A 188 -19.91 7.03 28.87
C MET A 188 -19.20 5.67 28.97
N PRO A 189 -18.88 5.02 27.84
CA PRO A 189 -18.15 3.76 27.85
C PRO A 189 -16.72 3.94 28.39
N LYS A 190 -16.30 3.01 29.25
CA LYS A 190 -14.94 2.96 29.82
C LYS A 190 -14.18 1.75 29.29
N ARG A 191 -12.85 1.76 29.45
CA ARG A 191 -11.96 0.67 29.03
C ARG A 191 -12.50 -0.72 29.42
N GLY A 192 -12.55 -1.62 28.45
CA GLY A 192 -13.02 -3.00 28.63
C GLY A 192 -14.52 -3.18 28.60
N ASN A 193 -15.33 -2.10 28.53
CA ASN A 193 -16.76 -2.25 28.36
C ASN A 193 -17.12 -2.75 26.95
N PRO A 194 -18.17 -3.60 26.84
CA PRO A 194 -18.72 -3.95 25.55
C PRO A 194 -19.47 -2.75 24.97
N ILE A 195 -19.24 -2.46 23.71
CA ILE A 195 -19.89 -1.37 22.98
C ILE A 195 -20.53 -1.90 21.70
N LEU A 196 -21.47 -1.15 21.15
CA LEU A 196 -22.11 -1.39 19.86
C LEU A 196 -21.83 -0.21 18.94
N ILE A 197 -21.35 -0.48 17.73
CA ILE A 197 -21.22 0.53 16.68
C ILE A 197 -22.59 0.79 16.08
N ILE A 198 -23.05 2.04 16.11
CA ILE A 198 -24.39 2.43 15.67
C ILE A 198 -24.41 3.20 14.35
N ASP A 199 -23.34 3.92 14.04
CA ASP A 199 -23.25 4.74 12.84
C ASP A 199 -21.79 5.05 12.50
N ARG A 200 -21.56 5.54 11.29
CA ARG A 200 -20.26 5.97 10.77
C ARG A 200 -20.39 7.33 10.11
N GLN A 201 -19.53 8.25 10.48
CA GLN A 201 -19.39 9.54 9.81
C GLN A 201 -18.02 9.63 9.13
N ILE A 202 -18.03 9.98 7.86
CA ILE A 202 -16.81 10.26 7.09
C ILE A 202 -16.44 11.71 7.36
N VAL A 203 -15.36 11.93 8.11
CA VAL A 203 -14.86 13.27 8.46
C VAL A 203 -13.88 13.77 7.39
N SER A 204 -13.13 12.86 6.79
CA SER A 204 -12.17 13.13 5.70
C SER A 204 -12.04 11.87 4.83
N PRO A 205 -11.54 11.98 3.58
CA PRO A 205 -11.38 10.82 2.69
C PRO A 205 -10.55 9.67 3.31
N GLU A 206 -9.70 9.97 4.29
CA GLU A 206 -8.83 9.00 4.98
C GLU A 206 -9.18 8.82 6.48
N ARG A 207 -10.25 9.48 6.98
CA ARG A 207 -10.64 9.38 8.41
C ARG A 207 -12.13 9.14 8.58
N SER A 208 -12.45 7.94 9.04
CA SER A 208 -13.77 7.54 9.50
C SER A 208 -13.89 7.71 11.02
N LEU A 209 -15.00 8.29 11.47
CA LEU A 209 -15.33 8.40 12.89
C LEU A 209 -16.57 7.55 13.17
N TYR A 210 -16.45 6.62 14.10
CA TYR A 210 -17.54 5.71 14.44
C TYR A 210 -18.30 6.20 15.66
N PHE A 211 -19.63 6.19 15.57
CA PHE A 211 -20.50 6.42 16.71
C PHE A 211 -20.74 5.10 17.43
N VAL A 212 -20.52 5.11 18.74
CA VAL A 212 -20.65 3.93 19.58
C VAL A 212 -21.49 4.23 20.81
N VAL A 213 -22.21 3.20 21.26
CA VAL A 213 -22.97 3.22 22.52
C VAL A 213 -22.59 2.02 23.36
N LEU A 214 -22.82 2.12 24.68
CA LEU A 214 -22.58 1.01 25.58
C LEU A 214 -23.56 -0.14 25.25
N LYS A 215 -23.06 -1.36 25.15
CA LYS A 215 -23.91 -2.54 24.92
C LYS A 215 -24.74 -2.83 26.17
N ASP A 216 -25.98 -3.29 25.95
CA ASP A 216 -26.95 -3.62 27.01
C ASP A 216 -27.27 -2.42 27.92
N SER A 217 -27.31 -1.23 27.32
CA SER A 217 -27.62 0.04 28.00
C SER A 217 -28.90 0.69 27.47
N VAL A 218 -29.43 1.63 28.25
CA VAL A 218 -30.59 2.44 27.85
C VAL A 218 -30.36 3.17 26.52
N ASP A 219 -29.11 3.54 26.23
CA ASP A 219 -28.74 4.21 24.99
C ASP A 219 -28.86 3.27 23.77
N GLN A 220 -28.60 1.97 23.95
CA GLN A 220 -28.83 0.97 22.91
C GLN A 220 -30.33 0.80 22.62
N ASP A 221 -31.15 0.67 23.65
CA ASP A 221 -32.61 0.53 23.50
C ASP A 221 -33.22 1.77 22.83
N ARG A 222 -32.69 2.95 23.18
CA ARG A 222 -33.08 4.22 22.56
C ARG A 222 -32.72 4.25 21.08
N TRP A 223 -31.54 3.77 20.69
CA TRP A 223 -31.17 3.67 19.29
C TRP A 223 -32.05 2.68 18.52
N GLN A 224 -32.33 1.50 19.10
CA GLN A 224 -33.19 0.49 18.49
C GLN A 224 -34.64 0.98 18.29
N SER A 225 -35.16 1.81 19.22
CA SER A 225 -36.50 2.37 19.10
C SER A 225 -36.62 3.51 18.08
N VAL A 226 -35.50 4.15 17.72
CA VAL A 226 -35.45 5.24 16.72
C VAL A 226 -35.19 4.70 15.31
N MET A 227 -34.58 3.52 15.17
CA MET A 227 -34.41 2.86 13.87
C MET A 227 -35.78 2.37 13.35
N PRO A 228 -36.29 2.88 12.21
CA PRO A 228 -37.46 2.30 11.57
C PRO A 228 -37.13 0.85 11.19
N GLU A 229 -38.07 -0.07 11.40
CA GLU A 229 -37.93 -1.50 11.04
C GLU A 229 -37.58 -1.66 9.55
N THR A 230 -36.30 -1.67 9.21
CA THR A 230 -35.78 -2.14 7.93
C THR A 230 -34.95 -3.41 8.16
N ASN A 231 -35.58 -4.44 8.74
CA ASN A 231 -35.37 -5.84 8.35
C ASN A 231 -36.23 -6.80 9.18
N SER A 232 -37.51 -6.84 8.84
CA SER A 232 -38.36 -8.03 9.01
C SER A 232 -38.70 -8.58 7.62
N SER A 233 -37.69 -8.95 6.82
CA SER A 233 -37.88 -9.97 5.76
C SER A 233 -36.55 -10.46 5.15
N ARG A 234 -36.33 -11.77 5.34
CA ARG A 234 -35.42 -12.71 4.65
C ARG A 234 -33.98 -12.85 5.13
#